data_AF-A0AAV9GDZ7-F1
#
_entry.id   AF-A0AAV9GDZ7-F1
#
_cell.length_a   1.000
_cell.length_b   1.000
_cell.length_c   1.000
_cell.angle_alpha   90.00
_cell.angle_beta   90.00
_cell.angle_gamma   90.00
#
_symmetry.space_group_name_H-M   'P 1'
#
loop_
_entity.id
_entity.type
_entity.pdbx_description
1 polymer ?
#
loop_
_entity_poly.entity_id
_entity_poly.type
_entity_poly.pdbx_seq_one_letter_code
_entity_poly.pdbx_strand_id
1 'polypeptide(L)'
;MITLFSLFLFVLGALAVDVPIFLTGALVDATATDDTYNTGGTISVNGWVVNVPKNMLVTFPAAFVPWKDFVANKTAVMGFEVTIQGNTVDGNPLAAQIMIQEFTMEINQGYIDAINFDGSMQIRNGPIIRINDPNAVFSAGYSYPFMVCDDKSPSVSAYSGFPMCVPRSSNDTLCPLSNRPLLPGSGAPRRVFQAPDPLIMAPFMVGDFIVYRGFRAPNNEMIVFEIVAWNVQVTTSGAPTYIRVEEVLVGVYTSDTSGEVAETRFVGVVSDPSVTISIQAIDIDPCTGEESYRSMGVAQERPEAGGRNKWISRIDGDRLPSVYTREYRAIASTGTVLTKNNILAGQYVAPILEWIQPELLVPGNEPLISRFGGMSHLTKGVGPDANGNIFGPLDPFPETGVATFDVSTCPPTGGEPGEPGEGVTPSPRIQGTIGTAVTVPASTVLWVRSDDTFTLKGFQDNASPVFSNDNLTWAYSVVDAESAGTQADLLTFTPASGGKDINIRFRSTAPTGPYVFRLAITSASQNTTGTATFTVEFFTGPDTVTVEAVTWTSSQSGTIGVTCKTNYLVDNKVNMQVTYPGDRGATTSAMSATPPASGLWSFSTRRVDRPGTVTCRSSLGGVATRTGTTA
;
A
#
# COMPACT_ATOMS: atom_id res chain seq x y z
N MET A 1 24.97 28.92 -71.12
CA MET A 1 25.71 28.72 -69.85
C MET A 1 24.94 29.46 -68.76
N ILE A 2 23.92 28.79 -68.19
CA ILE A 2 23.16 29.29 -67.03
C ILE A 2 23.00 28.06 -66.13
N THR A 3 23.69 28.07 -65.01
CA THR A 3 23.75 27.02 -64.00
C THR A 3 22.51 27.11 -63.12
N LEU A 4 21.71 26.04 -63.12
CA LEU A 4 20.56 25.87 -62.23
C LEU A 4 21.09 25.53 -60.82
N PHE A 5 20.84 26.40 -59.84
CA PHE A 5 21.13 26.18 -58.43
C PHE A 5 19.95 25.42 -57.81
N SER A 6 20.11 24.12 -57.53
CA SER A 6 19.14 23.35 -56.75
C SER A 6 19.23 23.76 -55.28
N LEU A 7 18.17 24.40 -54.78
CA LEU A 7 17.96 24.70 -53.37
C LEU A 7 17.56 23.41 -52.65
N PHE A 8 18.51 22.78 -51.95
CA PHE A 8 18.21 21.71 -50.99
C PHE A 8 17.54 22.33 -49.76
N LEU A 9 16.22 22.14 -49.65
CA LEU A 9 15.47 22.44 -48.45
C LEU A 9 15.82 21.37 -47.40
N PHE A 10 16.75 21.67 -46.49
CA PHE A 10 16.93 20.87 -45.28
C PHE A 10 15.70 21.10 -44.39
N VAL A 11 14.71 20.21 -44.50
CA VAL A 11 13.73 20.04 -43.44
C VAL A 11 14.49 19.41 -42.28
N LEU A 12 14.92 20.25 -41.33
CA LEU A 12 15.23 19.81 -39.98
C LEU A 12 13.92 19.24 -39.43
N GLY A 13 13.73 17.93 -39.58
CA GLY A 13 12.76 17.23 -38.76
C GLY A 13 13.19 17.45 -37.32
N ALA A 14 12.44 18.25 -36.57
CA ALA A 14 12.50 18.17 -35.13
C ALA A 14 12.26 16.70 -34.79
N LEU A 15 13.27 16.03 -34.24
CA LEU A 15 13.04 14.74 -33.60
C LEU A 15 11.91 15.00 -32.60
N ALA A 16 10.81 14.25 -32.69
CA ALA A 16 9.70 14.37 -31.76
C ALA A 16 10.21 13.92 -30.40
N VAL A 17 10.72 14.87 -29.61
CA VAL A 17 11.08 14.67 -28.21
C VAL A 17 9.78 14.75 -27.43
N ASP A 18 9.55 13.80 -26.53
CA ASP A 18 8.41 13.86 -25.63
C ASP A 18 8.43 15.17 -24.83
N VAL A 19 7.28 15.80 -24.62
CA VAL A 19 7.18 17.06 -23.86
C VAL A 19 6.26 16.86 -22.66
N PRO A 20 6.64 17.25 -21.44
CA PRO A 20 5.81 17.04 -20.26
C PRO A 20 4.48 17.80 -20.35
N ILE A 21 3.44 17.17 -19.83
CA ILE A 21 2.11 17.74 -19.63
C ILE A 21 1.82 17.75 -18.14
N PHE A 22 1.53 18.94 -17.61
CA PHE A 22 0.99 19.13 -16.28
C PHE A 22 -0.15 20.14 -16.38
N LEU A 23 -1.38 19.67 -16.18
CA LEU A 23 -2.59 20.49 -16.28
C LEU A 23 -3.36 20.40 -14.97
N THR A 24 -3.68 21.54 -14.36
CA THR A 24 -4.61 21.62 -13.24
C THR A 24 -5.73 22.59 -13.57
N GLY A 25 -6.98 22.15 -13.46
CA GLY A 25 -8.14 22.98 -13.77
C GLY A 25 -9.47 22.25 -13.64
N ALA A 26 -10.57 22.94 -13.95
CA ALA A 26 -11.91 22.37 -13.81
C ALA A 26 -12.20 21.29 -14.89
N LEU A 27 -12.84 20.19 -14.49
CA LEU A 27 -13.36 19.17 -15.39
C LEU A 27 -14.43 19.78 -16.30
N VAL A 28 -14.14 19.81 -17.61
CA VAL A 28 -15.08 20.28 -18.64
C VAL A 28 -15.84 19.14 -19.27
N ASP A 29 -15.16 18.05 -19.62
CA ASP A 29 -15.79 16.84 -20.16
C ASP A 29 -14.85 15.63 -20.06
N ALA A 30 -15.42 14.43 -20.16
CA ALA A 30 -14.69 13.18 -20.28
C ALA A 30 -15.49 12.17 -21.11
N THR A 31 -14.83 11.44 -22.01
CA THR A 31 -15.47 10.44 -22.87
C THR A 31 -14.74 9.11 -22.81
N ALA A 32 -15.48 8.01 -22.96
CA ALA A 32 -14.94 6.68 -23.20
C ALA A 32 -15.05 6.37 -24.70
N THR A 33 -14.07 5.66 -25.25
CA THR A 33 -14.07 5.25 -26.66
C THR A 33 -15.05 4.11 -26.92
N ASP A 34 -15.20 3.20 -25.97
CA ASP A 34 -16.09 2.04 -26.04
C ASP A 34 -16.53 1.59 -24.63
N ASP A 35 -17.19 0.42 -24.56
CA ASP A 35 -17.74 -0.15 -23.33
C ASP A 35 -16.84 -1.22 -22.69
N THR A 36 -15.59 -1.44 -23.14
CA THR A 36 -14.71 -2.40 -22.48
C THR A 36 -14.28 -1.91 -21.09
N TYR A 37 -14.05 -2.83 -20.15
CA TYR A 37 -13.69 -2.49 -18.76
C TYR A 37 -12.43 -1.61 -18.67
N ASN A 38 -11.52 -1.74 -19.64
CA ASN A 38 -10.25 -1.03 -19.73
C ASN A 38 -10.21 0.01 -20.86
N THR A 39 -11.35 0.48 -21.36
CA THR A 39 -11.41 1.51 -22.41
C THR A 39 -10.54 2.72 -22.08
N GLY A 40 -9.96 3.32 -23.13
CA GLY A 40 -9.41 4.68 -23.08
C GLY A 40 -10.48 5.72 -23.43
N GLY A 41 -10.04 6.92 -23.80
CA GLY A 41 -10.92 7.99 -24.25
C GLY A 41 -10.28 9.36 -24.27
N THR A 42 -11.03 10.40 -23.88
CA THR A 42 -10.51 11.77 -23.81
C THR A 42 -10.99 12.50 -22.58
N ILE A 43 -10.18 13.42 -22.06
CA ILE A 43 -10.54 14.32 -20.96
C ILE A 43 -10.28 15.77 -21.37
N SER A 44 -11.21 16.65 -21.02
CA SER A 44 -11.14 18.08 -21.33
C SER A 44 -10.98 18.92 -20.07
N VAL A 45 -9.90 19.71 -20.02
CA VAL A 45 -9.55 20.60 -18.89
C VAL A 45 -8.93 21.88 -19.44
N ASN A 46 -9.40 23.06 -19.00
CA ASN A 46 -8.84 24.36 -19.41
C ASN A 46 -8.68 24.57 -20.93
N GLY A 47 -9.58 24.00 -21.74
CA GLY A 47 -9.51 24.08 -23.21
C GLY A 47 -8.54 23.09 -23.87
N TRP A 48 -7.81 22.29 -23.08
CA TRP A 48 -7.06 21.14 -23.58
C TRP A 48 -7.98 19.94 -23.73
N VAL A 49 -7.74 19.15 -24.78
CA VAL A 49 -8.27 17.80 -24.93
C VAL A 49 -7.08 16.85 -24.86
N VAL A 50 -7.03 16.02 -23.81
CA VAL A 50 -5.96 15.06 -23.58
C VAL A 50 -6.49 13.66 -23.86
N ASN A 51 -5.72 12.86 -24.57
CA ASN A 51 -6.05 11.45 -24.82
C ASN A 51 -5.78 10.65 -23.55
N VAL A 52 -6.73 9.80 -23.19
CA VAL A 52 -6.66 8.89 -22.05
C VAL A 52 -6.36 7.49 -22.58
N PRO A 53 -5.20 6.90 -22.25
CA PRO A 53 -4.87 5.53 -22.62
C PRO A 53 -5.86 4.50 -22.04
N LYS A 54 -5.86 3.29 -22.62
CA LYS A 54 -6.50 2.12 -22.00
C LYS A 54 -5.88 1.81 -20.64
N ASN A 55 -6.62 1.07 -19.82
CA ASN A 55 -6.25 0.67 -18.45
C ASN A 55 -6.06 1.83 -17.46
N MET A 56 -6.49 3.06 -17.82
CA MET A 56 -6.42 4.20 -16.92
C MET A 56 -7.34 4.01 -15.70
N LEU A 57 -6.79 4.27 -14.52
CA LEU A 57 -7.53 4.37 -13.27
C LEU A 57 -7.43 5.81 -12.76
N VAL A 58 -8.58 6.45 -12.58
CA VAL A 58 -8.67 7.80 -12.03
C VAL A 58 -8.48 7.75 -10.52
N THR A 59 -7.54 8.54 -10.02
CA THR A 59 -7.20 8.62 -8.60
C THR A 59 -8.14 9.58 -7.89
N PHE A 60 -8.80 9.06 -6.86
CA PHE A 60 -9.51 9.80 -5.81
C PHE A 60 -8.78 9.59 -4.47
N PRO A 61 -9.02 10.42 -3.45
CA PRO A 61 -8.30 10.33 -2.17
C PRO A 61 -8.27 8.95 -1.49
N ALA A 62 -9.28 8.10 -1.72
CA ALA A 62 -9.39 6.77 -1.13
C ALA A 62 -9.73 5.67 -2.15
N ALA A 63 -9.71 5.96 -3.45
CA ALA A 63 -10.14 5.00 -4.46
C ALA A 63 -9.46 5.22 -5.80
N PHE A 64 -9.28 4.12 -6.54
CA PHE A 64 -8.89 4.13 -7.94
C PHE A 64 -10.06 3.63 -8.77
N VAL A 65 -10.54 4.45 -9.69
CA VAL A 65 -11.76 4.17 -10.44
C VAL A 65 -11.45 3.92 -11.91
N PRO A 66 -11.88 2.80 -12.50
CA PRO A 66 -11.73 2.57 -13.93
C PRO A 66 -12.27 3.72 -14.78
N TRP A 67 -11.57 4.07 -15.86
CA TRP A 67 -11.94 5.18 -16.74
C TRP A 67 -13.40 5.10 -17.21
N LYS A 68 -13.88 3.90 -17.56
CA LYS A 68 -15.27 3.63 -17.93
C LYS A 68 -16.27 4.09 -16.86
N ASP A 69 -16.04 3.66 -15.62
CA ASP A 69 -16.93 3.93 -14.48
C ASP A 69 -16.89 5.41 -14.08
N PHE A 70 -15.71 6.03 -14.21
CA PHE A 70 -15.55 7.47 -14.05
C PHE A 70 -16.40 8.23 -15.08
N VAL A 71 -16.26 7.93 -16.37
CA VAL A 71 -17.01 8.61 -17.45
C VAL A 71 -18.51 8.43 -17.27
N ALA A 72 -18.96 7.23 -16.88
CA ALA A 72 -20.37 6.93 -16.64
C ALA A 72 -21.00 7.79 -15.53
N ASN A 73 -20.19 8.22 -14.54
CA ASN A 73 -20.66 8.99 -13.38
C ASN A 73 -20.08 10.43 -13.33
N LYS A 74 -19.42 10.90 -14.40
CA LYS A 74 -18.69 12.18 -14.44
C LYS A 74 -19.53 13.40 -14.03
N THR A 75 -20.85 13.36 -14.26
CA THR A 75 -21.78 14.44 -13.89
C THR A 75 -21.72 14.79 -12.41
N ALA A 76 -21.35 13.84 -11.55
CA ALA A 76 -21.23 14.04 -10.11
C ALA A 76 -20.03 14.93 -9.72
N VAL A 77 -19.06 15.12 -10.62
CA VAL A 77 -17.80 15.85 -10.38
C VAL A 77 -17.50 16.86 -11.48
N MET A 78 -18.50 17.25 -12.28
CA MET A 78 -18.33 18.30 -13.29
C MET A 78 -17.93 19.62 -12.61
N GLY A 79 -16.93 20.28 -13.17
CA GLY A 79 -16.39 21.51 -12.60
C GLY A 79 -15.42 21.32 -11.42
N PHE A 80 -15.24 20.10 -10.93
CA PHE A 80 -14.22 19.80 -9.91
C PHE A 80 -12.83 19.95 -10.51
N GLU A 81 -11.85 20.22 -9.65
CA GLU A 81 -10.47 20.29 -10.05
C GLU A 81 -9.93 18.92 -10.46
N VAL A 82 -9.27 18.90 -11.62
CA VAL A 82 -8.58 17.76 -12.19
C VAL A 82 -7.12 18.14 -12.35
N THR A 83 -6.24 17.25 -11.88
CA THR A 83 -4.80 17.31 -12.19
C THR A 83 -4.45 16.17 -13.14
N ILE A 84 -3.86 16.51 -14.28
CA ILE A 84 -3.39 15.57 -15.30
C ILE A 84 -1.87 15.70 -15.38
N GLN A 85 -1.18 14.58 -15.18
CA GLN A 85 0.24 14.43 -15.51
C GLN A 85 0.39 13.50 -16.71
N GLY A 86 1.30 13.81 -17.63
CA GLY A 86 1.52 13.02 -18.84
C GLY A 86 2.65 13.57 -19.70
N ASN A 87 2.73 13.09 -20.94
CA ASN A 87 3.64 13.65 -21.95
C ASN A 87 2.89 13.80 -23.29
N THR A 88 3.35 14.72 -24.12
CA THR A 88 3.02 14.76 -25.55
C THR A 88 3.98 13.84 -26.27
N VAL A 89 3.48 12.73 -26.81
CA VAL A 89 4.25 11.72 -27.55
C VAL A 89 3.82 11.77 -29.01
N ASP A 90 4.77 11.96 -29.92
CA ASP A 90 4.51 12.14 -31.36
C ASP A 90 3.42 13.19 -31.67
N GLY A 91 3.40 14.28 -30.91
CA GLY A 91 2.42 15.36 -31.04
C GLY A 91 1.05 15.08 -30.40
N ASN A 92 0.86 13.93 -29.76
CA ASN A 92 -0.39 13.55 -29.10
C ASN A 92 -0.27 13.71 -27.57
N PRO A 93 -1.12 14.55 -26.93
CA PRO A 93 -1.10 14.67 -25.48
C PRO A 93 -1.70 13.41 -24.84
N LEU A 94 -0.88 12.65 -24.10
CA LEU A 94 -1.27 11.42 -23.43
C LEU A 94 -1.23 11.60 -21.91
N ALA A 95 -2.33 11.25 -21.25
CA ALA A 95 -2.38 11.21 -19.79
C ALA A 95 -1.66 9.95 -19.26
N ALA A 96 -0.83 10.14 -18.24
CA ALA A 96 -0.25 9.05 -17.45
C ALA A 96 -0.98 8.87 -16.10
N GLN A 97 -1.42 9.99 -15.52
CA GLN A 97 -2.13 10.02 -14.25
C GLN A 97 -3.22 11.09 -14.29
N ILE A 98 -4.36 10.78 -13.69
CA ILE A 98 -5.50 11.70 -13.58
C ILE A 98 -5.98 11.65 -12.13
N MET A 99 -6.02 12.81 -11.48
CA MET A 99 -6.55 12.96 -10.12
C MET A 99 -7.70 13.94 -10.11
N ILE A 100 -8.73 13.68 -9.29
CA ILE A 100 -9.91 14.54 -9.17
C ILE A 100 -10.24 14.84 -7.69
N GLN A 101 -10.52 16.12 -7.41
CA GLN A 101 -10.96 16.64 -6.11
C GLN A 101 -11.76 17.95 -6.30
N GLU A 102 -12.64 18.35 -5.38
CA GLU A 102 -13.36 19.64 -5.55
C GLU A 102 -12.36 20.81 -5.58
N PHE A 103 -11.48 20.89 -4.57
CA PHE A 103 -10.29 21.77 -4.60
C PHE A 103 -9.08 21.10 -3.92
N THR A 104 -7.89 21.14 -4.55
CA THR A 104 -6.66 20.49 -4.03
C THR A 104 -6.26 20.94 -2.63
N MET A 105 -6.49 22.20 -2.31
CA MET A 105 -6.14 22.79 -1.01
C MET A 105 -7.34 22.95 -0.07
N GLU A 106 -8.48 22.29 -0.35
CA GLU A 106 -9.64 22.39 0.52
C GLU A 106 -9.35 21.80 1.90
N ILE A 107 -9.45 22.64 2.92
CA ILE A 107 -9.40 22.25 4.32
C ILE A 107 -10.44 23.08 5.07
N ASN A 108 -11.41 22.42 5.67
CA ASN A 108 -12.43 23.05 6.51
C ASN A 108 -12.21 22.70 7.97
N GLN A 109 -12.68 23.56 8.87
CA GLN A 109 -12.54 23.33 10.31
C GLN A 109 -13.68 23.96 11.10
N GLY A 110 -13.98 23.38 12.27
CA GLY A 110 -14.99 23.95 13.16
C GLY A 110 -15.30 23.08 14.37
N TYR A 111 -16.09 23.64 15.28
CA TYR A 111 -16.62 22.90 16.41
C TYR A 111 -17.91 22.17 16.02
N ILE A 112 -18.05 20.93 16.46
CA ILE A 112 -19.32 20.20 16.37
C ILE A 112 -20.32 20.83 17.35
N ASP A 113 -21.51 21.18 16.86
CA ASP A 113 -22.60 21.78 17.64
C ASP A 113 -23.73 20.77 17.92
N ALA A 114 -24.00 19.87 16.98
CA ALA A 114 -24.94 18.77 17.15
C ALA A 114 -24.48 17.51 16.39
N ILE A 115 -24.86 16.35 16.90
CA ILE A 115 -24.63 15.03 16.28
C ILE A 115 -25.95 14.28 16.30
N ASN A 116 -26.34 13.72 15.17
CA ASN A 116 -27.55 12.93 15.03
C ASN A 116 -27.23 11.47 14.70
N PHE A 117 -28.09 10.56 15.13
CA PHE A 117 -27.92 9.12 14.89
C PHE A 117 -28.10 8.69 13.42
N ASP A 118 -28.52 9.61 12.55
CA ASP A 118 -28.57 9.40 11.10
C ASP A 118 -27.21 9.65 10.40
N GLY A 119 -26.15 9.89 11.17
CA GLY A 119 -24.81 10.15 10.66
C GLY A 119 -24.48 11.62 10.38
N SER A 120 -25.43 12.54 10.55
CA SER A 120 -25.18 13.98 10.35
C SER A 120 -24.53 14.66 11.56
N MET A 121 -23.61 15.59 11.28
CA MET A 121 -23.04 16.49 12.28
C MET A 121 -23.22 17.95 11.85
N GLN A 122 -23.74 18.79 12.75
CA GLN A 122 -23.84 20.23 12.53
C GLN A 122 -22.55 20.90 12.98
N ILE A 123 -21.90 21.65 12.09
CA ILE A 123 -20.78 22.53 12.45
C ILE A 123 -21.33 23.84 13.01
N ARG A 124 -20.81 24.30 14.15
CA ARG A 124 -21.24 25.56 14.76
C ARG A 124 -21.06 26.72 13.79
N ASN A 125 -22.14 27.44 13.51
CA ASN A 125 -22.19 28.53 12.51
C ASN A 125 -21.77 28.11 11.10
N GLY A 126 -21.84 26.81 10.78
CA GLY A 126 -21.35 26.22 9.54
C GLY A 126 -22.34 25.26 8.88
N PRO A 127 -21.89 24.42 7.95
CA PRO A 127 -22.73 23.47 7.25
C PRO A 127 -23.10 22.26 8.12
N ILE A 128 -24.05 21.47 7.62
CA ILE A 128 -24.23 20.08 8.05
C ILE A 128 -23.24 19.23 7.26
N ILE A 129 -22.52 18.32 7.91
CA ILE A 129 -21.62 17.37 7.27
C ILE A 129 -22.15 15.94 7.41
N ARG A 130 -21.92 15.10 6.40
CA ARG A 130 -22.13 13.64 6.42
C ARG A 130 -20.96 12.91 5.79
N ILE A 131 -20.53 11.82 6.40
CA ILE A 131 -19.42 11.01 5.90
C ILE A 131 -19.93 10.17 4.71
N ASN A 132 -19.25 10.19 3.57
CA ASN A 132 -19.52 9.29 2.45
C ASN A 132 -19.02 7.88 2.77
N ASP A 133 -19.79 7.18 3.58
CA ASP A 133 -19.48 5.91 4.22
C ASP A 133 -20.46 4.82 3.74
N PRO A 134 -20.29 4.31 2.50
CA PRO A 134 -21.25 3.35 1.93
C PRO A 134 -21.30 2.03 2.69
N ASN A 135 -20.23 1.68 3.41
CA ASN A 135 -20.14 0.46 4.21
C ASN A 135 -20.56 0.66 5.68
N ALA A 136 -20.99 1.87 6.04
CA ALA A 136 -21.43 2.24 7.39
C ALA A 136 -20.39 1.90 8.48
N VAL A 137 -19.10 2.05 8.19
CA VAL A 137 -18.00 1.74 9.13
C VAL A 137 -17.87 2.82 10.19
N PHE A 138 -17.93 4.10 9.82
CA PHE A 138 -17.74 5.25 10.73
C PHE A 138 -19.05 5.91 11.17
N SER A 139 -20.15 5.66 10.47
CA SER A 139 -21.43 6.35 10.67
C SER A 139 -22.64 5.43 10.42
N ALA A 140 -23.85 6.00 10.36
CA ALA A 140 -25.08 5.28 10.01
C ALA A 140 -25.14 4.85 8.53
N GLY A 141 -24.15 5.23 7.72
CA GLY A 141 -24.06 4.92 6.31
C GLY A 141 -24.64 6.04 5.44
N TYR A 142 -23.90 6.41 4.40
CA TYR A 142 -24.34 7.34 3.37
C TYR A 142 -23.55 7.06 2.10
N SER A 143 -24.18 7.18 0.94
CA SER A 143 -23.54 6.83 -0.33
C SER A 143 -23.71 7.96 -1.35
N TYR A 144 -22.58 8.37 -1.92
CA TYR A 144 -22.48 9.28 -3.04
C TYR A 144 -21.40 8.76 -4.02
N PRO A 145 -21.52 9.00 -5.34
CA PRO A 145 -20.51 8.57 -6.31
C PRO A 145 -19.12 9.17 -6.04
N PHE A 146 -18.09 8.33 -6.01
CA PHE A 146 -16.68 8.69 -5.76
C PHE A 146 -16.41 9.31 -4.39
N MET A 147 -15.13 9.64 -4.11
CA MET A 147 -14.68 10.28 -2.86
C MET A 147 -15.33 9.65 -1.62
N VAL A 148 -15.24 8.32 -1.53
CA VAL A 148 -15.68 7.56 -0.36
C VAL A 148 -14.66 7.73 0.75
N CYS A 149 -15.09 7.63 2.00
CA CYS A 149 -14.14 7.50 3.10
C CYS A 149 -13.36 6.18 2.96
N ASP A 150 -12.08 6.19 3.28
CA ASP A 150 -11.31 4.94 3.39
C ASP A 150 -11.76 4.20 4.66
N ASP A 151 -12.36 3.02 4.47
CA ASP A 151 -12.90 2.16 5.52
C ASP A 151 -11.91 1.08 6.00
N LYS A 152 -10.70 1.05 5.42
CA LYS A 152 -9.60 0.14 5.77
C LYS A 152 -8.47 0.85 6.50
N SER A 153 -8.12 2.07 6.09
CA SER A 153 -7.24 2.99 6.81
C SER A 153 -8.08 4.15 7.35
N PRO A 154 -8.07 4.46 8.66
CA PRO A 154 -9.07 5.34 9.25
C PRO A 154 -8.94 6.79 8.77
N SER A 155 -9.70 7.14 7.74
CA SER A 155 -9.93 8.50 7.23
C SER A 155 -10.75 9.36 8.19
N VAL A 156 -11.42 8.72 9.15
CA VAL A 156 -12.16 9.36 10.25
C VAL A 156 -11.45 9.02 11.57
N SER A 157 -10.72 9.98 12.12
CA SER A 157 -9.79 9.71 13.22
C SER A 157 -9.71 10.83 14.26
N ALA A 158 -9.10 10.52 15.40
CA ALA A 158 -8.58 11.49 16.35
C ALA A 158 -7.25 12.08 15.85
N TYR A 159 -6.72 13.10 16.55
CA TYR A 159 -5.39 13.63 16.25
C TYR A 159 -4.30 12.56 16.33
N SER A 160 -4.46 11.51 17.13
CA SER A 160 -3.49 10.41 17.25
C SER A 160 -3.58 9.36 16.13
N GLY A 161 -4.54 9.48 15.22
CA GLY A 161 -4.89 8.44 14.23
C GLY A 161 -5.81 7.33 14.75
N PHE A 162 -6.18 7.36 16.04
CA PHE A 162 -7.18 6.43 16.59
C PHE A 162 -8.54 6.64 15.89
N PRO A 163 -9.24 5.58 15.44
CA PRO A 163 -10.46 5.72 14.65
C PRO A 163 -11.61 6.30 15.47
N MET A 164 -12.33 7.24 14.86
CA MET A 164 -13.47 7.93 15.46
C MET A 164 -14.74 7.60 14.68
N CYS A 165 -15.90 7.84 15.30
CA CYS A 165 -17.18 7.49 14.68
C CYS A 165 -18.31 8.44 15.08
N VAL A 166 -19.33 8.51 14.23
CA VAL A 166 -20.61 9.12 14.53
C VAL A 166 -21.52 8.03 15.12
N PRO A 167 -22.01 8.17 16.36
CA PRO A 167 -22.91 7.18 16.95
C PRO A 167 -24.14 6.93 16.07
N ARG A 168 -24.54 5.66 15.91
CA ARG A 168 -25.74 5.25 15.17
C ARG A 168 -26.98 5.10 16.05
N SER A 169 -26.77 5.04 17.35
CA SER A 169 -27.81 4.97 18.38
C SER A 169 -27.20 5.31 19.74
N SER A 170 -28.03 5.41 20.78
CA SER A 170 -27.57 5.62 22.16
C SER A 170 -26.78 4.42 22.72
N ASN A 171 -26.93 3.23 22.14
CA ASN A 171 -26.31 1.97 22.59
C ASN A 171 -25.45 1.35 21.48
N ASP A 172 -24.81 2.17 20.65
CA ASP A 172 -23.98 1.70 19.54
C ASP A 172 -22.76 0.93 20.07
N THR A 173 -22.75 -0.40 19.86
CA THR A 173 -21.67 -1.28 20.31
C THR A 173 -20.37 -1.09 19.52
N LEU A 174 -20.45 -0.53 18.31
CA LEU A 174 -19.32 -0.24 17.43
C LEU A 174 -18.83 1.21 17.60
N CYS A 175 -19.60 2.06 18.30
CA CYS A 175 -19.26 3.44 18.61
C CYS A 175 -19.68 3.84 20.05
N PRO A 176 -19.25 3.11 21.09
CA PRO A 176 -19.82 3.26 22.42
C PRO A 176 -19.31 4.51 23.13
N LEU A 177 -20.23 5.26 23.77
CA LEU A 177 -19.90 6.43 24.60
C LEU A 177 -18.90 6.09 25.73
N SER A 178 -18.87 4.86 26.21
CA SER A 178 -17.90 4.41 27.22
C SER A 178 -16.45 4.49 26.74
N ASN A 179 -16.21 4.46 25.42
CA ASN A 179 -14.87 4.60 24.86
C ASN A 179 -14.43 6.07 24.71
N ARG A 180 -15.27 7.01 25.17
CA ARG A 180 -15.02 8.44 25.15
C ARG A 180 -15.23 9.04 26.55
N PRO A 181 -14.20 9.00 27.41
CA PRO A 181 -14.31 9.41 28.81
C PRO A 181 -14.69 10.88 28.99
N LEU A 182 -15.47 11.16 30.02
CA LEU A 182 -15.83 12.51 30.44
C LEU A 182 -14.89 13.01 31.55
N LEU A 183 -14.75 14.33 31.64
CA LEU A 183 -14.06 15.01 32.74
C LEU A 183 -14.88 14.85 34.03
N PRO A 184 -14.27 14.38 35.14
CA PRO A 184 -14.95 14.23 36.42
C PRO A 184 -15.64 15.53 36.86
N GLY A 185 -16.91 15.44 37.26
CA GLY A 185 -17.68 16.55 37.83
C GLY A 185 -18.22 17.61 36.85
N SER A 186 -17.80 17.61 35.58
CA SER A 186 -18.29 18.58 34.57
C SER A 186 -19.18 17.96 33.49
N GLY A 187 -19.09 16.64 33.28
CA GLY A 187 -19.76 15.96 32.16
C GLY A 187 -19.20 16.33 30.79
N ALA A 188 -18.16 17.16 30.73
CA ALA A 188 -17.55 17.60 29.48
C ALA A 188 -16.62 16.51 28.90
N PRO A 189 -16.44 16.47 27.56
CA PRO A 189 -15.47 15.61 26.90
C PRO A 189 -14.05 15.72 27.44
N ARG A 190 -13.40 14.61 27.82
CA ARG A 190 -11.94 14.61 28.05
C ARG A 190 -11.22 14.70 26.71
N ARG A 191 -10.18 15.52 26.55
CA ARG A 191 -9.50 15.67 25.25
C ARG A 191 -8.25 14.83 25.06
N VAL A 192 -7.60 14.43 26.14
CA VAL A 192 -6.39 13.61 26.11
C VAL A 192 -6.57 12.43 27.05
N PHE A 193 -6.58 11.21 26.51
CA PHE A 193 -6.81 9.98 27.28
C PHE A 193 -6.25 8.76 26.55
N GLN A 194 -6.02 7.68 27.29
CA GLN A 194 -5.73 6.38 26.72
C GLN A 194 -7.06 5.67 26.43
N ALA A 195 -7.17 5.01 25.27
CA ALA A 195 -8.39 4.32 24.85
C ALA A 195 -8.84 3.29 25.90
N PRO A 196 -10.08 3.40 26.44
CA PRO A 196 -10.64 2.39 27.35
C PRO A 196 -10.71 0.98 26.73
N ASP A 197 -11.18 0.87 25.48
CA ASP A 197 -11.07 -0.34 24.66
C ASP A 197 -10.37 0.05 23.34
N PRO A 198 -9.11 -0.36 23.13
CA PRO A 198 -8.37 0.01 21.93
C PRO A 198 -8.83 -0.75 20.68
N LEU A 199 -9.73 -1.74 20.78
CA LEU A 199 -10.27 -2.52 19.65
C LEU A 199 -11.61 -1.98 19.12
N ILE A 200 -12.10 -0.87 19.69
CA ILE A 200 -13.34 -0.22 19.27
C ILE A 200 -13.07 1.27 19.01
N MET A 201 -13.76 1.87 18.05
CA MET A 201 -13.70 3.32 17.80
C MET A 201 -14.19 4.15 18.98
N ALA A 202 -13.80 5.42 19.03
CA ALA A 202 -14.31 6.39 19.99
C ALA A 202 -15.32 7.35 19.32
N PRO A 203 -16.47 7.64 19.94
CA PRO A 203 -17.44 8.57 19.34
C PRO A 203 -16.93 10.01 19.32
N PHE A 204 -17.24 10.73 18.23
CA PHE A 204 -17.24 12.19 18.25
C PHE A 204 -18.26 12.71 19.26
N MET A 205 -18.00 13.89 19.83
CA MET A 205 -18.93 14.57 20.73
C MET A 205 -19.05 16.05 20.39
N VAL A 206 -20.18 16.64 20.80
CA VAL A 206 -20.39 18.09 20.74
C VAL A 206 -19.25 18.82 21.46
N GLY A 207 -18.67 19.82 20.79
CA GLY A 207 -17.51 20.57 21.27
C GLY A 207 -16.13 20.02 20.89
N ASP A 208 -16.06 18.87 20.21
CA ASP A 208 -14.85 18.47 19.49
C ASP A 208 -14.59 19.46 18.34
N PHE A 209 -13.32 19.81 18.14
CA PHE A 209 -12.88 20.66 17.03
C PHE A 209 -12.32 19.74 15.96
N ILE A 210 -12.96 19.72 14.80
CA ILE A 210 -12.62 18.85 13.70
C ILE A 210 -12.06 19.65 12.54
N VAL A 211 -11.14 19.02 11.81
CA VAL A 211 -10.70 19.40 10.47
C VAL A 211 -11.28 18.36 9.53
N TYR A 212 -11.84 18.77 8.39
CA TYR A 212 -12.51 17.86 7.47
C TYR A 212 -12.34 18.29 6.02
N ARG A 213 -12.39 17.29 5.13
CA ARG A 213 -12.39 17.45 3.67
C ARG A 213 -13.62 16.80 3.08
N GLY A 214 -14.19 17.42 2.06
CA GLY A 214 -15.40 16.93 1.43
C GLY A 214 -15.72 17.72 0.19
N PHE A 215 -16.97 17.69 -0.20
CA PHE A 215 -17.47 18.56 -1.25
C PHE A 215 -18.89 19.02 -0.96
N ARG A 216 -19.29 20.13 -1.55
CA ARG A 216 -20.62 20.68 -1.36
C ARG A 216 -21.68 19.88 -2.13
N ALA A 217 -22.67 19.36 -1.41
CA ALA A 217 -23.90 18.83 -1.99
C ALA A 217 -25.02 19.88 -2.00
N PRO A 218 -26.13 19.64 -2.73
CA PRO A 218 -27.34 20.46 -2.62
C PRO A 218 -27.80 20.61 -1.15
N ASN A 219 -28.51 21.70 -0.82
CA ASN A 219 -29.09 21.97 0.51
C ASN A 219 -28.11 22.35 1.64
N ASN A 220 -26.94 22.92 1.31
CA ASN A 220 -25.95 23.38 2.30
C ASN A 220 -25.37 22.26 3.18
N GLU A 221 -25.40 21.05 2.62
CA GLU A 221 -24.77 19.87 3.18
C GLU A 221 -23.41 19.67 2.52
N MET A 222 -22.46 19.17 3.31
CA MET A 222 -21.15 18.78 2.84
C MET A 222 -20.96 17.28 3.00
N ILE A 223 -20.57 16.63 1.91
CA ILE A 223 -20.29 15.20 1.89
C ILE A 223 -18.79 15.04 2.09
N VAL A 224 -18.41 14.45 3.22
CA VAL A 224 -17.01 14.41 3.67
C VAL A 224 -16.44 13.00 3.54
N PHE A 225 -15.18 12.91 3.14
CA PHE A 225 -14.46 11.64 3.01
C PHE A 225 -13.32 11.52 4.04
N GLU A 226 -12.97 12.61 4.73
CA GLU A 226 -11.95 12.64 5.76
C GLU A 226 -12.37 13.58 6.90
N ILE A 227 -12.20 13.14 8.15
CA ILE A 227 -12.39 13.95 9.35
C ILE A 227 -11.31 13.63 10.38
N VAL A 228 -10.65 14.67 10.89
CA VAL A 228 -9.71 14.57 12.01
C VAL A 228 -10.20 15.38 13.21
N ALA A 229 -10.40 14.74 14.35
CA ALA A 229 -10.65 15.39 15.64
C ALA A 229 -9.35 16.03 16.17
N TRP A 230 -9.04 17.23 15.68
CA TRP A 230 -7.76 17.89 15.90
C TRP A 230 -7.47 18.20 17.37
N ASN A 231 -8.51 18.40 18.18
CA ASN A 231 -8.37 18.66 19.62
C ASN A 231 -8.53 17.42 20.50
N VAL A 232 -8.58 16.21 19.92
CA VAL A 232 -8.72 14.94 20.66
C VAL A 232 -7.49 14.07 20.43
N GLN A 233 -6.80 13.72 21.51
CA GLN A 233 -5.66 12.80 21.52
C GLN A 233 -6.07 11.52 22.24
N VAL A 234 -6.11 10.41 21.49
CA VAL A 234 -6.41 9.08 22.02
C VAL A 234 -5.18 8.19 21.90
N THR A 235 -4.52 7.88 23.02
CA THR A 235 -3.32 7.04 23.00
C THR A 235 -3.65 5.56 23.19
N THR A 236 -2.76 4.69 22.69
CA THR A 236 -2.79 3.25 22.97
C THR A 236 -1.46 2.80 23.56
N SER A 237 -1.37 1.54 23.98
CA SER A 237 -0.14 0.92 24.48
C SER A 237 -0.04 -0.51 23.92
N GLY A 238 1.00 -0.79 23.15
CA GLY A 238 1.16 -2.04 22.42
C GLY A 238 0.19 -2.16 21.25
N ALA A 239 -0.24 -3.39 20.98
CA ALA A 239 -1.20 -3.71 19.92
C ALA A 239 -2.65 -3.61 20.44
N PRO A 240 -3.56 -2.92 19.73
CA PRO A 240 -3.35 -2.24 18.46
C PRO A 240 -2.69 -0.86 18.61
N THR A 241 -1.92 -0.51 17.59
CA THR A 241 -1.40 0.84 17.37
C THR A 241 -2.10 1.42 16.14
N TYR A 242 -2.41 2.71 16.14
CA TYR A 242 -3.04 3.39 15.01
C TYR A 242 -2.09 4.41 14.41
N ILE A 243 -2.08 4.49 13.08
CA ILE A 243 -1.21 5.35 12.30
C ILE A 243 -2.13 6.28 11.51
N ARG A 244 -1.84 7.58 11.50
CA ARG A 244 -2.35 8.51 10.48
C ARG A 244 -1.16 9.04 9.71
N VAL A 245 -1.26 9.04 8.38
CA VAL A 245 -0.30 9.68 7.48
C VAL A 245 -0.86 11.04 7.10
N GLU A 246 -0.07 12.08 7.28
CA GLU A 246 -0.45 13.48 6.95
C GLU A 246 0.10 13.89 5.58
N GLU A 247 1.21 13.30 5.15
CA GLU A 247 1.95 13.71 3.95
C GLU A 247 2.67 12.48 3.37
N VAL A 248 2.51 12.29 2.06
CA VAL A 248 3.35 11.38 1.28
C VAL A 248 3.76 12.08 -0.01
N LEU A 249 5.06 12.29 -0.15
CA LEU A 249 5.69 12.84 -1.35
C LEU A 249 6.64 11.80 -1.93
N VAL A 250 6.54 11.53 -3.23
CA VAL A 250 7.45 10.61 -3.91
C VAL A 250 8.20 11.34 -5.02
N GLY A 251 9.51 11.50 -4.85
CA GLY A 251 10.40 12.05 -5.85
C GLY A 251 10.71 11.02 -6.95
N VAL A 252 10.45 11.40 -8.20
CA VAL A 252 10.71 10.55 -9.37
C VAL A 252 12.15 10.78 -9.84
N TYR A 253 12.91 9.70 -9.97
CA TYR A 253 14.32 9.70 -10.32
C TYR A 253 14.51 9.95 -11.81
N THR A 254 15.57 10.70 -12.12
CA THR A 254 16.12 10.81 -13.47
C THR A 254 17.64 10.63 -13.44
N SER A 255 18.16 9.98 -14.48
CA SER A 255 19.61 9.94 -14.72
C SER A 255 20.10 11.14 -15.53
N ASP A 256 19.20 12.05 -15.95
CA ASP A 256 19.59 13.28 -16.63
C ASP A 256 20.34 14.20 -15.68
N THR A 257 21.59 14.51 -16.00
CA THR A 257 22.46 15.38 -15.20
C THR A 257 21.97 16.83 -15.12
N SER A 258 21.00 17.20 -15.95
CA SER A 258 20.34 18.50 -15.94
C SER A 258 19.15 18.55 -14.99
N GLY A 259 18.79 17.42 -14.38
CA GLY A 259 17.63 17.28 -13.50
C GLY A 259 17.98 17.26 -12.01
N GLU A 260 17.17 17.97 -11.23
CA GLU A 260 17.08 17.83 -9.78
C GLU A 260 16.00 16.79 -9.45
N VAL A 261 16.30 15.91 -8.49
CA VAL A 261 15.39 14.88 -8.00
C VAL A 261 14.97 15.25 -6.58
N ALA A 262 13.66 15.34 -6.34
CA ALA A 262 13.11 15.63 -5.02
C ALA A 262 13.29 14.47 -4.03
N GLU A 263 13.27 14.78 -2.74
CA GLU A 263 13.25 13.75 -1.68
C GLU A 263 11.93 12.98 -1.69
N THR A 264 11.98 11.69 -1.32
CA THR A 264 10.77 10.96 -0.94
C THR A 264 10.56 11.10 0.55
N ARG A 265 9.35 11.50 0.95
CA ARG A 265 9.06 11.87 2.33
C ARG A 265 7.69 11.37 2.79
N PHE A 266 7.69 10.83 4.01
CA PHE A 266 6.48 10.40 4.71
C PHE A 266 6.41 11.10 6.05
N VAL A 267 5.24 11.66 6.37
CA VAL A 267 4.97 12.28 7.67
C VAL A 267 3.67 11.74 8.22
N GLY A 268 3.65 11.45 9.51
CA GLY A 268 2.42 11.05 10.18
C GLY A 268 2.51 11.14 11.68
N VAL A 269 1.51 10.58 12.33
CA VAL A 269 1.37 10.48 13.78
C VAL A 269 0.97 9.06 14.18
N VAL A 270 1.22 8.70 15.43
CA VAL A 270 0.94 7.36 15.94
C VAL A 270 0.30 7.39 17.34
N SER A 271 -0.63 6.48 17.61
CA SER A 271 -1.33 6.42 18.90
C SER A 271 -0.47 5.90 20.06
N ASP A 272 0.59 5.15 19.76
CA ASP A 272 1.57 4.66 20.73
C ASP A 272 2.97 5.24 20.39
N PRO A 273 3.55 6.11 21.23
CA PRO A 273 4.86 6.70 20.96
C PRO A 273 6.04 5.71 21.10
N SER A 274 5.81 4.51 21.64
CA SER A 274 6.88 3.52 21.86
C SER A 274 7.23 2.67 20.63
N VAL A 275 6.48 2.82 19.54
CA VAL A 275 6.65 1.99 18.33
C VAL A 275 7.59 2.61 17.30
N THR A 276 8.11 1.76 16.41
CA THR A 276 8.72 2.20 15.16
C THR A 276 7.78 1.95 14.00
N ILE A 277 7.88 2.78 12.95
CA ILE A 277 7.06 2.65 11.74
C ILE A 277 7.98 2.24 10.59
N SER A 278 7.69 1.13 9.92
CA SER A 278 8.34 0.79 8.66
C SER A 278 7.49 1.25 7.49
N ILE A 279 8.14 1.74 6.44
CA ILE A 279 7.53 2.16 5.18
C ILE A 279 7.84 1.11 4.12
N GLN A 280 6.81 0.62 3.44
CA GLN A 280 6.90 -0.40 2.40
C GLN A 280 6.20 0.08 1.13
N ALA A 281 6.78 -0.21 -0.03
CA ALA A 281 6.11 -0.13 -1.32
C ALA A 281 5.26 -1.39 -1.53
N ILE A 282 4.05 -1.24 -2.09
CA ILE A 282 3.15 -2.35 -2.41
C ILE A 282 3.33 -2.71 -3.89
N ASP A 283 4.15 -3.71 -4.17
CA ASP A 283 4.38 -4.22 -5.50
C ASP A 283 3.29 -5.25 -5.84
N ILE A 284 2.59 -5.07 -6.96
CA ILE A 284 1.46 -5.93 -7.38
C ILE A 284 1.89 -6.84 -8.52
N ASP A 285 1.56 -8.12 -8.44
CA ASP A 285 1.68 -9.05 -9.56
C ASP A 285 0.61 -8.74 -10.64
N PRO A 286 1.00 -8.45 -11.89
CA PRO A 286 0.05 -8.00 -12.92
C PRO A 286 -0.88 -9.11 -13.44
N CYS A 287 -0.62 -10.39 -13.13
CA CYS A 287 -1.47 -11.50 -13.54
C CYS A 287 -2.42 -11.96 -12.44
N THR A 288 -1.96 -11.96 -11.19
CA THR A 288 -2.72 -12.51 -10.05
C THR A 288 -3.30 -11.44 -9.13
N GLY A 289 -2.75 -10.22 -9.16
CA GLY A 289 -3.10 -9.16 -8.21
C GLY A 289 -2.50 -9.38 -6.82
N GLU A 290 -1.62 -10.38 -6.65
CA GLU A 290 -0.96 -10.62 -5.37
C GLU A 290 -0.04 -9.45 -5.00
N GLU A 291 -0.20 -8.94 -3.78
CA GLU A 291 0.67 -7.92 -3.22
C GLU A 291 1.94 -8.54 -2.63
N SER A 292 3.06 -7.88 -2.89
CA SER A 292 4.33 -8.11 -2.21
C SER A 292 4.85 -6.79 -1.65
N TYR A 293 5.54 -6.86 -0.51
CA TYR A 293 5.96 -5.67 0.23
C TYR A 293 7.47 -5.50 0.19
N ARG A 294 7.92 -4.40 -0.40
CA ARG A 294 9.33 -4.03 -0.47
C ARG A 294 9.64 -2.91 0.51
N SER A 295 10.69 -3.08 1.31
CA SER A 295 11.08 -2.07 2.29
C SER A 295 11.60 -0.80 1.61
N MET A 296 11.14 0.36 2.07
CA MET A 296 11.58 1.68 1.63
C MET A 296 12.42 2.37 2.70
N GLY A 297 12.06 2.19 3.96
CA GLY A 297 12.74 2.83 5.07
C GLY A 297 11.97 2.70 6.38
N VAL A 298 12.45 3.41 7.40
CA VAL A 298 11.86 3.44 8.74
C VAL A 298 11.66 4.88 9.16
N ALA A 299 10.59 5.12 9.91
CA ALA A 299 10.34 6.35 10.64
C ALA A 299 10.38 6.05 12.14
N GLN A 300 10.91 6.99 12.91
CA GLN A 300 10.74 7.00 14.35
C GLN A 300 9.86 8.19 14.75
N GLU A 301 9.17 8.01 15.87
CA GLU A 301 8.61 9.11 16.62
C GLU A 301 9.68 10.16 16.91
N ARG A 302 9.34 11.41 16.59
CA ARG A 302 9.99 12.63 17.02
C ARG A 302 9.25 13.09 18.27
N PRO A 303 9.92 13.11 19.43
CA PRO A 303 9.39 13.75 20.62
C PRO A 303 9.32 15.25 20.38
N GLU A 304 8.20 15.71 19.83
CA GLU A 304 7.89 17.13 19.74
C GLU A 304 7.37 17.61 21.10
N ALA A 305 7.69 18.85 21.45
CA ALA A 305 7.11 19.50 22.62
C ALA A 305 5.57 19.48 22.48
N GLY A 306 4.87 18.77 23.37
CA GLY A 306 3.41 18.67 23.37
C GLY A 306 2.81 17.27 23.11
N GLY A 307 3.61 16.23 22.88
CA GLY A 307 3.11 14.83 22.87
C GLY A 307 2.29 14.44 21.63
N ARG A 308 2.61 15.01 20.47
CA ARG A 308 1.92 14.76 19.18
C ARG A 308 2.26 13.41 18.55
N ASN A 309 3.23 12.66 19.11
CA ASN A 309 3.70 11.36 18.61
C ASN A 309 3.94 11.36 17.10
N LYS A 310 4.55 12.43 16.57
CA LYS A 310 4.78 12.62 15.15
C LYS A 310 5.94 11.76 14.69
N TRP A 311 5.89 11.17 13.51
CA TRP A 311 7.01 10.48 12.89
C TRP A 311 7.29 11.05 11.50
N ILE A 312 8.55 10.98 11.07
CA ILE A 312 9.01 11.46 9.76
C ILE A 312 9.98 10.43 9.20
N SER A 313 9.79 10.03 7.94
CA SER A 313 10.78 9.29 7.16
C SER A 313 11.19 10.13 5.96
N ARG A 314 12.50 10.19 5.70
CA ARG A 314 13.09 10.80 4.52
C ARG A 314 13.96 9.78 3.83
N ILE A 315 13.75 9.63 2.54
CA ILE A 315 14.42 8.65 1.70
C ILE A 315 14.99 9.42 0.50
N ASP A 316 16.30 9.28 0.34
CA ASP A 316 17.06 9.87 -0.76
C ASP A 316 16.45 9.57 -2.12
N GLY A 317 16.21 10.62 -2.90
CA GLY A 317 15.77 10.52 -4.29
C GLY A 317 16.86 10.01 -5.25
N ASP A 318 18.15 10.11 -4.87
CA ASP A 318 19.29 9.79 -5.74
C ASP A 318 19.44 8.28 -6.05
N ARG A 319 18.77 7.43 -5.27
CA ARG A 319 18.92 5.97 -5.28
C ARG A 319 17.64 5.21 -4.93
N LEU A 320 16.46 5.85 -5.03
CA LEU A 320 15.22 5.09 -4.97
C LEU A 320 15.31 3.96 -5.99
N PRO A 321 14.81 2.76 -5.67
CA PRO A 321 14.66 1.73 -6.69
C PRO A 321 13.92 2.37 -7.85
N SER A 322 14.37 2.11 -9.07
CA SER A 322 13.77 2.58 -10.33
C SER A 322 12.34 2.06 -10.56
N VAL A 323 11.68 1.59 -9.51
CA VAL A 323 10.37 0.96 -9.47
C VAL A 323 9.53 1.63 -8.38
N TYR A 324 8.49 2.33 -8.81
CA TYR A 324 7.51 3.05 -8.02
C TYR A 324 6.17 2.33 -8.04
N THR A 325 5.47 2.32 -6.91
CA THR A 325 4.18 1.66 -6.73
C THR A 325 3.08 2.69 -6.53
N ARG A 326 1.84 2.33 -6.87
CA ARG A 326 0.69 3.24 -6.71
C ARG A 326 0.42 3.59 -5.25
N GLU A 327 0.70 2.64 -4.36
CA GLU A 327 0.36 2.69 -2.94
C GLU A 327 1.58 2.30 -2.09
N TYR A 328 1.64 2.89 -0.90
CA TYR A 328 2.66 2.60 0.10
C TYR A 328 1.99 2.31 1.43
N ARG A 329 2.65 1.45 2.22
CA ARG A 329 2.16 0.98 3.51
C ARG A 329 3.10 1.45 4.61
N ALA A 330 2.52 2.12 5.62
CA ALA A 330 3.17 2.33 6.91
C ALA A 330 2.71 1.23 7.87
N ILE A 331 3.63 0.59 8.59
CA ILE A 331 3.33 -0.50 9.53
C ILE A 331 4.09 -0.37 10.84
N ALA A 332 3.38 -0.54 11.96
CA ALA A 332 3.93 -0.45 13.30
C ALA A 332 4.66 -1.74 13.71
N SER A 333 5.68 -1.59 14.56
CA SER A 333 6.44 -2.70 15.15
C SER A 333 5.62 -3.60 16.08
N THR A 334 4.42 -3.18 16.47
CA THR A 334 3.46 -3.98 17.23
C THR A 334 2.68 -4.96 16.36
N GLY A 335 2.84 -4.89 15.03
CA GLY A 335 2.08 -5.68 14.07
C GLY A 335 0.66 -5.18 13.91
N THR A 336 -0.15 -5.97 13.19
CA THR A 336 -1.53 -5.62 12.85
C THR A 336 -2.56 -6.41 13.65
N VAL A 337 -3.68 -5.78 13.98
CA VAL A 337 -4.80 -6.43 14.67
C VAL A 337 -6.12 -6.01 14.03
N LEU A 338 -6.95 -7.00 13.66
CA LEU A 338 -8.31 -6.71 13.19
C LEU A 338 -9.18 -6.29 14.38
N THR A 339 -9.71 -5.08 14.33
CA THR A 339 -10.58 -4.51 15.37
C THR A 339 -12.00 -5.06 15.28
N LYS A 340 -12.83 -4.79 16.30
CA LYS A 340 -14.26 -5.14 16.27
C LYS A 340 -15.05 -4.35 15.21
N ASN A 341 -14.46 -3.29 14.69
CA ASN A 341 -15.00 -2.45 13.61
C ASN A 341 -14.55 -2.89 12.21
N ASN A 342 -13.88 -4.04 12.07
CA ASN A 342 -13.28 -4.53 10.81
C ASN A 342 -12.20 -3.61 10.20
N ILE A 343 -11.62 -2.70 11.00
CA ILE A 343 -10.43 -1.93 10.65
C ILE A 343 -9.20 -2.73 11.04
N LEU A 344 -8.24 -2.89 10.12
CA LEU A 344 -6.97 -3.56 10.39
C LEU A 344 -5.98 -2.56 10.99
N ALA A 345 -6.00 -2.43 12.31
CA ALA A 345 -5.09 -1.54 13.03
C ALA A 345 -3.63 -2.03 12.93
N GLY A 346 -2.68 -1.14 13.19
CA GLY A 346 -1.24 -1.40 13.11
C GLY A 346 -0.64 -1.08 11.74
N GLN A 347 -1.47 -0.72 10.76
CA GLN A 347 -1.04 -0.31 9.43
C GLN A 347 -1.84 0.90 8.93
N TYR A 348 -1.28 1.57 7.93
CA TYR A 348 -1.97 2.56 7.10
C TYR A 348 -1.51 2.36 5.66
N VAL A 349 -2.43 2.27 4.72
CA VAL A 349 -2.13 2.25 3.29
C VAL A 349 -2.50 3.61 2.72
N ALA A 350 -1.54 4.29 2.11
CA ALA A 350 -1.74 5.58 1.50
C ALA A 350 -1.67 5.46 -0.04
N PRO A 351 -2.70 5.93 -0.77
CA PRO A 351 -2.51 6.21 -2.19
C PRO A 351 -1.51 7.37 -2.35
N ILE A 352 -0.64 7.29 -3.37
CA ILE A 352 0.23 8.41 -3.69
C ILE A 352 -0.56 9.45 -4.48
N LEU A 353 -0.70 10.61 -3.87
CA LEU A 353 -1.38 11.74 -4.48
C LEU A 353 -0.41 12.72 -5.16
N GLU A 354 0.88 12.66 -4.84
CA GLU A 354 1.86 13.60 -5.36
C GLU A 354 3.13 12.88 -5.81
N TRP A 355 3.34 12.89 -7.13
CA TRP A 355 4.56 12.45 -7.80
C TRP A 355 5.33 13.69 -8.24
N ILE A 356 6.48 13.92 -7.63
CA ILE A 356 7.33 15.07 -7.95
C ILE A 356 8.25 14.65 -9.09
N GLN A 357 7.92 15.11 -10.29
CA GLN A 357 8.73 14.89 -11.49
C GLN A 357 10.07 15.64 -11.40
N PRO A 358 11.11 15.18 -12.10
CA PRO A 358 12.40 15.86 -12.11
C PRO A 358 12.31 17.32 -12.56
N GLU A 359 12.97 18.21 -11.84
CA GLU A 359 13.00 19.64 -12.15
C GLU A 359 14.28 20.02 -12.88
N LEU A 360 14.21 21.00 -13.77
CA LEU A 360 15.35 21.45 -14.55
C LEU A 360 16.28 22.36 -13.72
N LEU A 361 17.57 22.02 -13.64
CA LEU A 361 18.56 22.77 -12.86
C LEU A 361 18.88 24.15 -13.45
N VAL A 362 18.80 24.30 -14.77
CA VAL A 362 19.24 25.50 -15.49
C VAL A 362 18.04 26.18 -16.15
N PRO A 363 17.61 27.36 -15.65
CA PRO A 363 16.53 28.12 -16.27
C PRO A 363 16.80 28.42 -17.76
N GLY A 364 15.79 28.24 -18.59
CA GLY A 364 15.83 28.56 -20.03
C GLY A 364 16.21 27.38 -20.94
N ASN A 365 16.61 26.23 -20.40
CA ASN A 365 16.68 25.00 -21.19
C ASN A 365 15.26 24.43 -21.41
N GLU A 366 15.15 23.52 -22.38
CA GLU A 366 13.92 22.76 -22.59
C GLU A 366 13.54 21.95 -21.33
N PRO A 367 12.24 21.81 -21.04
CA PRO A 367 11.79 21.09 -19.86
C PRO A 367 12.16 19.61 -19.96
N LEU A 368 12.41 18.99 -18.80
CA LEU A 368 12.63 17.55 -18.71
C LEU A 368 11.31 16.81 -18.94
N ILE A 369 11.38 15.67 -19.60
CA ILE A 369 10.23 14.78 -19.76
C ILE A 369 9.76 14.29 -18.39
N SER A 370 8.45 14.10 -18.24
CA SER A 370 7.93 13.37 -17.08
C SER A 370 8.26 11.88 -17.24
N ARG A 371 8.73 11.26 -16.16
CA ARG A 371 9.20 9.87 -16.14
C ARG A 371 8.12 8.97 -15.57
N PHE A 372 7.62 8.06 -16.40
CA PHE A 372 6.59 7.07 -16.04
C PHE A 372 7.11 5.64 -16.15
N GLY A 373 8.23 5.39 -16.83
CA GLY A 373 8.81 4.06 -17.00
C GLY A 373 9.20 3.35 -15.70
N GLY A 374 9.43 4.10 -14.62
CA GLY A 374 9.64 3.52 -13.29
C GLY A 374 8.35 3.15 -12.56
N MET A 375 7.17 3.60 -13.00
CA MET A 375 5.91 3.39 -12.29
C MET A 375 5.32 2.03 -12.66
N SER A 376 5.50 1.02 -11.79
CA SER A 376 5.10 -0.38 -12.07
C SER A 376 3.61 -0.52 -12.33
N HIS A 377 2.78 0.25 -11.63
CA HIS A 377 1.34 0.28 -11.85
C HIS A 377 0.94 0.81 -13.24
N LEU A 378 1.79 1.59 -13.91
CA LEU A 378 1.57 2.07 -15.28
C LEU A 378 2.22 1.16 -16.33
N THR A 379 3.40 0.61 -16.04
CA THR A 379 4.17 -0.23 -16.98
C THR A 379 3.82 -1.71 -16.93
N LYS A 380 3.21 -2.18 -15.83
CA LYS A 380 2.76 -3.57 -15.66
C LYS A 380 1.25 -3.69 -15.54
N GLY A 381 0.59 -2.67 -15.00
CA GLY A 381 -0.82 -2.72 -14.62
C GLY A 381 -1.01 -3.05 -13.15
N VAL A 382 -2.25 -3.31 -12.75
CA VAL A 382 -2.64 -3.51 -11.34
C VAL A 382 -3.30 -4.87 -11.07
N GLY A 383 -3.21 -5.79 -12.03
CA GLY A 383 -3.76 -7.13 -11.88
C GLY A 383 -5.25 -7.24 -12.22
N PRO A 384 -5.86 -8.40 -11.92
CA PRO A 384 -7.27 -8.66 -12.13
C PRO A 384 -8.16 -7.90 -11.14
N ASP A 385 -9.31 -7.43 -11.62
CA ASP A 385 -10.39 -6.95 -10.76
C ASP A 385 -11.18 -8.11 -10.12
N ALA A 386 -12.23 -7.78 -9.36
CA ALA A 386 -13.12 -8.75 -8.73
C ALA A 386 -13.85 -9.68 -9.72
N ASN A 387 -13.94 -9.30 -11.00
CA ASN A 387 -14.54 -10.10 -12.07
C ASN A 387 -13.49 -10.88 -12.88
N GLY A 388 -12.20 -10.80 -12.53
CA GLY A 388 -11.11 -11.45 -13.25
C GLY A 388 -10.63 -10.69 -14.50
N ASN A 389 -11.05 -9.44 -14.69
CA ASN A 389 -10.58 -8.60 -15.79
C ASN A 389 -9.21 -8.00 -15.45
N ILE A 390 -8.19 -8.25 -16.28
CA ILE A 390 -6.82 -7.80 -16.02
C ILE A 390 -6.59 -6.38 -16.50
N PHE A 391 -6.36 -5.45 -15.56
CA PHE A 391 -5.92 -4.09 -15.88
C PHE A 391 -4.41 -4.09 -16.15
N GLY A 392 -4.05 -4.07 -17.43
CA GLY A 392 -2.68 -4.08 -17.93
C GLY A 392 -1.98 -2.71 -17.90
N PRO A 393 -0.82 -2.58 -18.57
CA PRO A 393 -0.14 -1.30 -18.71
C PRO A 393 -0.95 -0.27 -19.50
N LEU A 394 -0.64 1.01 -19.37
CA LEU A 394 -1.24 2.04 -20.20
C LEU A 394 -0.93 1.81 -21.69
N ASP A 395 -1.95 1.91 -22.54
CA ASP A 395 -1.85 1.71 -23.99
C ASP A 395 -2.67 2.78 -24.76
N PRO A 396 -2.03 3.67 -25.55
CA PRO A 396 -0.58 3.81 -25.74
C PRO A 396 0.14 4.33 -24.48
N PHE A 397 1.42 3.97 -24.32
CA PHE A 397 2.21 4.39 -23.15
C PHE A 397 2.68 5.86 -23.28
N PRO A 398 2.56 6.69 -22.21
CA PRO A 398 2.86 8.12 -22.26
C PRO A 398 4.37 8.45 -22.13
N GLU A 399 5.28 7.58 -22.60
CA GLU A 399 6.73 7.82 -22.65
C GLU A 399 7.36 6.93 -23.74
N THR A 400 8.14 7.54 -24.63
CA THR A 400 8.82 6.86 -25.72
C THR A 400 9.94 5.96 -25.19
N GLY A 401 10.05 4.73 -25.73
CA GLY A 401 11.16 3.83 -25.44
C GLY A 401 11.03 3.04 -24.13
N VAL A 402 9.89 3.13 -23.45
CA VAL A 402 9.59 2.32 -22.27
C VAL A 402 9.04 0.95 -22.67
N ALA A 403 9.61 -0.11 -22.10
CA ALA A 403 9.06 -1.46 -22.24
C ALA A 403 7.91 -1.68 -21.26
N THR A 404 6.77 -2.14 -21.77
CA THR A 404 5.58 -2.48 -20.98
C THR A 404 5.39 -3.99 -20.87
N PHE A 405 4.73 -4.43 -19.80
CA PHE A 405 4.38 -5.83 -19.58
C PHE A 405 3.39 -6.34 -20.63
N ASP A 406 3.56 -7.58 -21.07
CA ASP A 406 2.64 -8.23 -21.99
C ASP A 406 1.61 -9.08 -21.22
N VAL A 407 0.39 -8.57 -21.11
CA VAL A 407 -0.71 -9.25 -20.42
C VAL A 407 -1.12 -10.57 -21.06
N SER A 408 -0.75 -10.82 -22.32
CA SER A 408 -1.01 -12.12 -22.96
C SER A 408 -0.18 -13.27 -22.37
N THR A 409 0.83 -12.94 -21.56
CA THR A 409 1.62 -13.93 -20.81
C THR A 409 0.93 -14.43 -19.54
N CYS A 410 -0.16 -13.78 -19.11
CA CYS A 410 -0.92 -14.22 -17.95
C CYS A 410 -1.73 -15.49 -18.25
N PRO A 411 -1.88 -16.41 -17.29
CA PRO A 411 -2.77 -17.55 -17.43
C PRO A 411 -4.21 -17.09 -17.73
N PRO A 412 -5.01 -17.86 -18.50
CA PRO A 412 -6.41 -17.52 -18.72
C PRO A 412 -7.13 -17.40 -17.38
N THR A 413 -7.68 -16.22 -17.08
CA THR A 413 -8.63 -16.07 -15.99
C THR A 413 -9.87 -16.88 -16.37
N GLY A 414 -10.28 -17.82 -15.51
CA GLY A 414 -11.34 -18.78 -15.82
C GLY A 414 -12.55 -18.07 -16.43
N GLY A 415 -12.97 -18.54 -17.61
CA GLY A 415 -14.01 -17.90 -18.42
C GLY A 415 -15.33 -17.71 -17.69
N GLU A 416 -16.11 -16.79 -18.23
CA GLU A 416 -17.49 -16.49 -17.86
C GLU A 416 -18.29 -17.81 -17.62
N PRO A 417 -18.97 -17.98 -16.48
CA PRO A 417 -19.74 -19.19 -16.22
C PRO A 417 -20.97 -19.21 -17.15
N GLY A 418 -20.85 -19.87 -18.31
CA GLY A 418 -21.96 -19.87 -19.27
C GLY A 418 -21.86 -20.74 -20.51
N GLU A 419 -20.67 -21.11 -21.02
CA GLU A 419 -20.60 -22.03 -22.15
C GLU A 419 -20.75 -23.50 -21.72
N PRO A 420 -21.76 -24.24 -22.21
CA PRO A 420 -21.88 -25.67 -21.95
C PRO A 420 -20.82 -26.42 -22.77
N GLY A 421 -19.67 -26.73 -22.17
CA GLY A 421 -18.67 -27.61 -22.78
C GLY A 421 -17.23 -27.48 -22.28
N GLU A 422 -16.85 -26.37 -21.65
CA GLU A 422 -15.51 -26.25 -21.05
C GLU A 422 -15.47 -26.88 -19.65
N GLY A 423 -14.64 -27.92 -19.49
CA GLY A 423 -14.44 -28.56 -18.20
C GLY A 423 -13.79 -27.60 -17.21
N VAL A 424 -14.51 -27.23 -16.15
CA VAL A 424 -13.95 -26.39 -15.09
C VAL A 424 -13.00 -27.25 -14.23
N THR A 425 -11.79 -26.75 -13.97
CA THR A 425 -10.79 -27.43 -13.14
C THR A 425 -10.60 -26.66 -11.82
N PRO A 426 -10.41 -27.34 -10.66
CA PRO A 426 -10.03 -26.66 -9.43
C PRO A 426 -8.77 -25.79 -9.62
N SER A 427 -8.73 -24.62 -8.97
CA SER A 427 -7.59 -23.70 -8.96
C SER A 427 -6.96 -23.67 -7.56
N PRO A 428 -6.16 -24.69 -7.20
CA PRO A 428 -5.52 -24.74 -5.90
C PRO A 428 -4.50 -23.62 -5.72
N ARG A 429 -4.36 -23.17 -4.47
CA ARG A 429 -3.26 -22.33 -4.00
C ARG A 429 -2.74 -22.86 -2.67
N ILE A 430 -1.46 -22.64 -2.38
CA ILE A 430 -0.83 -23.01 -1.11
C ILE A 430 -0.26 -21.76 -0.44
N GLN A 431 -0.40 -21.65 0.88
CA GLN A 431 0.35 -20.69 1.69
C GLN A 431 1.07 -21.41 2.83
N GLY A 432 2.29 -20.99 3.13
CA GLY A 432 3.08 -21.56 4.23
C GLY A 432 2.97 -20.72 5.50
N THR A 433 2.80 -21.37 6.65
CA THR A 433 2.77 -20.71 7.96
C THR A 433 3.82 -21.28 8.89
N ILE A 434 4.69 -20.45 9.47
CA ILE A 434 5.67 -20.86 10.48
C ILE A 434 5.49 -20.05 11.78
N GLY A 435 5.59 -20.72 12.92
CA GLY A 435 5.35 -20.07 14.22
C GLY A 435 3.89 -19.64 14.43
N THR A 436 3.66 -18.61 15.23
CA THR A 436 2.31 -18.25 15.72
C THR A 436 1.46 -17.37 14.79
N ALA A 437 1.98 -16.86 13.66
CA ALA A 437 1.17 -16.00 12.77
C ALA A 437 1.70 -15.75 11.34
N VAL A 438 2.91 -16.16 10.97
CA VAL A 438 3.50 -15.75 9.68
C VAL A 438 2.84 -16.50 8.55
N THR A 439 2.31 -15.82 7.53
CA THR A 439 1.84 -16.48 6.30
C THR A 439 2.68 -16.01 5.12
N VAL A 440 3.21 -16.96 4.36
CA VAL A 440 4.06 -16.77 3.20
C VAL A 440 3.30 -17.25 1.96
N PRO A 441 3.12 -16.42 0.91
CA PRO A 441 2.44 -16.83 -0.32
C PRO A 441 3.29 -17.83 -1.12
N ALA A 442 2.67 -18.57 -2.05
CA ALA A 442 3.36 -19.57 -2.87
C ALA A 442 4.52 -19.01 -3.70
N SER A 443 4.46 -17.73 -4.05
CA SER A 443 5.51 -17.01 -4.77
C SER A 443 6.79 -16.78 -3.95
N THR A 444 6.77 -17.06 -2.64
CA THR A 444 7.90 -16.82 -1.73
C THR A 444 8.37 -18.10 -1.06
N VAL A 445 9.69 -18.30 -1.01
CA VAL A 445 10.31 -19.44 -0.32
C VAL A 445 10.18 -19.30 1.18
N LEU A 446 9.66 -20.33 1.85
CA LEU A 446 9.63 -20.41 3.31
C LEU A 446 10.92 -21.08 3.82
N TRP A 447 11.67 -20.39 4.67
CA TRP A 447 12.90 -20.94 5.26
C TRP A 447 12.63 -21.57 6.62
N VAL A 448 13.08 -22.80 6.82
CA VAL A 448 12.80 -23.56 8.05
C VAL A 448 14.01 -24.33 8.57
N ARG A 449 14.00 -24.62 9.88
CA ARG A 449 14.96 -25.47 10.60
C ARG A 449 14.26 -26.70 11.17
N SER A 450 15.02 -27.66 11.70
CA SER A 450 14.49 -28.98 12.10
C SER A 450 13.72 -28.95 13.42
N ASP A 451 13.89 -27.87 14.19
CA ASP A 451 13.13 -27.57 15.38
C ASP A 451 11.85 -26.76 15.09
N ASP A 452 11.61 -26.39 13.83
CA ASP A 452 10.38 -25.73 13.42
C ASP A 452 9.27 -26.73 13.11
N THR A 453 8.04 -26.31 13.40
CA THR A 453 6.85 -26.90 12.82
C THR A 453 6.18 -25.81 12.00
N PHE A 454 5.85 -26.12 10.76
CA PHE A 454 5.16 -25.22 9.86
C PHE A 454 3.92 -25.90 9.29
N THR A 455 2.95 -25.11 8.86
CA THR A 455 1.70 -25.56 8.27
C THR A 455 1.64 -25.09 6.83
N LEU A 456 1.35 -25.97 5.88
CA LEU A 456 0.93 -25.54 4.54
C LEU A 456 -0.60 -25.55 4.51
N LYS A 457 -1.19 -24.41 4.14
CA LYS A 457 -2.63 -24.22 4.04
C LYS A 457 -3.04 -24.22 2.58
N GLY A 458 -4.05 -25.02 2.27
CA GLY A 458 -4.59 -25.15 0.92
C GLY A 458 -5.75 -24.20 0.70
N PHE A 459 -5.87 -23.65 -0.50
CA PHE A 459 -6.98 -22.80 -0.92
C PHE A 459 -7.51 -23.26 -2.26
N GLN A 460 -8.76 -22.91 -2.53
CA GLN A 460 -9.42 -23.13 -3.81
C GLN A 460 -9.97 -21.79 -4.27
N ASP A 461 -9.42 -21.26 -5.35
CA ASP A 461 -9.56 -19.84 -5.70
C ASP A 461 -10.70 -19.54 -6.67
N ASN A 462 -11.18 -20.52 -7.44
CA ASN A 462 -12.37 -20.32 -8.25
C ASN A 462 -13.64 -20.54 -7.42
N ALA A 463 -14.29 -19.43 -7.07
CA ALA A 463 -15.57 -19.38 -6.36
C ALA A 463 -16.74 -19.83 -7.26
N SER A 464 -16.73 -21.10 -7.66
CA SER A 464 -17.87 -21.74 -8.33
C SER A 464 -18.66 -22.57 -7.31
N PRO A 465 -20.01 -22.55 -7.33
CA PRO A 465 -20.84 -23.44 -6.52
C PRO A 465 -20.47 -24.93 -6.68
N VAL A 466 -19.85 -25.28 -7.82
CA VAL A 466 -19.40 -26.62 -8.18
C VAL A 466 -18.16 -27.07 -7.38
N PHE A 467 -17.37 -26.14 -6.84
CA PHE A 467 -16.18 -26.41 -6.04
C PHE A 467 -16.33 -26.03 -4.57
N SER A 468 -17.50 -26.33 -3.98
CA SER A 468 -17.64 -26.29 -2.52
C SER A 468 -16.60 -27.20 -1.86
N ASN A 469 -15.96 -26.71 -0.79
CA ASN A 469 -14.89 -27.42 -0.07
C ASN A 469 -15.31 -28.83 0.38
N ASP A 470 -16.59 -29.04 0.68
CA ASP A 470 -17.13 -30.33 1.13
C ASP A 470 -17.12 -31.41 0.04
N ASN A 471 -17.00 -31.00 -1.23
CA ASN A 471 -16.98 -31.91 -2.39
C ASN A 471 -15.56 -32.15 -2.94
N LEU A 472 -14.53 -31.60 -2.28
CA LEU A 472 -13.16 -31.64 -2.73
C LEU A 472 -12.32 -32.60 -1.89
N THR A 473 -11.46 -33.37 -2.57
CA THR A 473 -10.43 -34.17 -1.91
C THR A 473 -9.09 -33.45 -2.00
N TRP A 474 -8.42 -33.30 -0.86
CA TRP A 474 -7.16 -32.58 -0.70
C TRP A 474 -6.04 -33.59 -0.45
N ALA A 475 -4.96 -33.52 -1.24
CA ALA A 475 -3.82 -34.42 -1.09
C ALA A 475 -2.50 -33.65 -1.19
N TYR A 476 -1.66 -33.80 -0.18
CA TYR A 476 -0.31 -33.26 -0.14
C TYR A 476 0.73 -34.34 -0.40
N SER A 477 1.78 -34.01 -1.16
CA SER A 477 2.94 -34.87 -1.41
C SER A 477 4.21 -34.05 -1.56
N VAL A 478 5.37 -34.62 -1.27
CA VAL A 478 6.68 -34.06 -1.69
C VAL A 478 6.93 -34.41 -3.15
N VAL A 479 7.45 -33.45 -3.93
CA VAL A 479 7.89 -33.66 -5.32
C VAL A 479 9.37 -34.02 -5.28
N ASP A 480 9.66 -35.32 -5.11
CA ASP A 480 11.03 -35.81 -4.88
C ASP A 480 12.04 -35.39 -5.97
N ALA A 481 11.60 -35.29 -7.24
CA ALA A 481 12.46 -34.90 -8.35
C ALA A 481 12.92 -33.44 -8.30
N GLU A 482 12.23 -32.60 -7.55
CA GLU A 482 12.51 -31.16 -7.39
C GLU A 482 12.98 -30.83 -5.97
N SER A 483 13.08 -31.83 -5.10
CA SER A 483 13.41 -31.68 -3.69
C SER A 483 14.80 -32.22 -3.37
N ALA A 484 15.46 -31.65 -2.37
CA ALA A 484 16.75 -32.10 -1.85
C ALA A 484 16.65 -33.44 -1.10
N GLY A 485 15.44 -33.83 -0.70
CA GLY A 485 15.13 -35.10 -0.04
C GLY A 485 13.71 -35.56 -0.37
N THR A 486 13.21 -36.47 0.44
CA THR A 486 11.90 -37.13 0.24
C THR A 486 10.98 -36.92 1.43
N GLN A 487 9.74 -37.38 1.33
CA GLN A 487 8.81 -37.35 2.47
C GLN A 487 9.31 -38.14 3.71
N ALA A 488 10.22 -39.11 3.54
CA ALA A 488 10.78 -39.87 4.66
C ALA A 488 11.69 -39.03 5.58
N ASP A 489 12.23 -37.93 5.06
CA ASP A 489 13.08 -36.99 5.78
C ASP A 489 12.27 -36.09 6.75
N LEU A 490 10.94 -36.19 6.70
CA LEU A 490 10.04 -35.47 7.56
C LEU A 490 9.77 -36.26 8.85
N LEU A 491 9.87 -35.57 9.98
CA LEU A 491 9.48 -36.07 11.30
C LEU A 491 7.95 -36.03 11.46
N THR A 492 7.30 -35.05 10.84
CA THR A 492 5.84 -34.88 10.83
C THR A 492 5.39 -34.52 9.43
N PHE A 493 4.32 -35.17 8.96
CA PHE A 493 3.65 -34.90 7.70
C PHE A 493 2.18 -35.32 7.88
N THR A 494 1.45 -34.51 8.63
CA THR A 494 0.14 -34.90 9.17
C THR A 494 -0.92 -33.89 8.74
N PRO A 495 -1.93 -34.32 7.95
CA PRO A 495 -3.05 -33.46 7.59
C PRO A 495 -3.82 -32.99 8.82
N ALA A 496 -4.27 -31.73 8.81
CA ALA A 496 -5.22 -31.21 9.77
C ALA A 496 -6.64 -31.78 9.51
N SER A 497 -7.57 -31.52 10.43
CA SER A 497 -8.98 -31.89 10.26
C SER A 497 -9.52 -31.33 8.93
N GLY A 498 -10.10 -32.21 8.09
CA GLY A 498 -10.59 -31.84 6.76
C GLY A 498 -9.56 -31.89 5.63
N GLY A 499 -8.29 -32.19 5.90
CA GLY A 499 -7.25 -32.45 4.87
C GLY A 499 -6.75 -31.21 4.11
N LYS A 500 -7.38 -30.05 4.29
CA LYS A 500 -7.05 -28.79 3.63
C LYS A 500 -5.68 -28.23 4.01
N ASP A 501 -5.27 -28.44 5.25
CA ASP A 501 -3.99 -27.99 5.77
C ASP A 501 -3.12 -29.19 6.18
N ILE A 502 -1.80 -29.04 6.16
CA ILE A 502 -0.85 -30.07 6.59
C ILE A 502 0.24 -29.49 7.50
N ASN A 503 0.46 -30.15 8.64
CA ASN A 503 1.55 -29.80 9.56
C ASN A 503 2.80 -30.61 9.22
N ILE A 504 3.94 -29.93 9.09
CA ILE A 504 5.20 -30.49 8.64
C ILE A 504 6.33 -30.10 9.59
N ARG A 505 7.23 -31.05 9.83
CA ARG A 505 8.49 -30.84 10.55
C ARG A 505 9.59 -31.71 9.95
N PHE A 506 10.76 -31.13 9.72
CA PHE A 506 11.94 -31.85 9.21
C PHE A 506 12.63 -32.64 10.32
N ARG A 507 13.23 -33.79 9.98
CA ARG A 507 14.20 -34.45 10.85
C ARG A 507 15.49 -33.64 10.87
N SER A 508 16.25 -33.70 11.97
CA SER A 508 17.56 -33.05 12.06
C SER A 508 18.60 -33.62 11.09
N THR A 509 18.35 -34.82 10.54
CA THR A 509 19.22 -35.52 9.58
C THR A 509 18.80 -35.33 8.13
N ALA A 510 17.72 -34.58 7.86
CA ALA A 510 17.26 -34.34 6.51
C ALA A 510 18.35 -33.62 5.67
N PRO A 511 18.47 -33.90 4.36
CA PRO A 511 19.31 -33.10 3.47
C PRO A 511 18.87 -31.63 3.46
N THR A 512 19.82 -30.70 3.58
CA THR A 512 19.55 -29.25 3.43
C THR A 512 19.33 -28.89 1.97
N GLY A 513 18.40 -27.98 1.70
CA GLY A 513 18.06 -27.53 0.36
C GLY A 513 16.55 -27.32 0.17
N PRO A 514 16.09 -27.12 -1.08
CA PRO A 514 14.68 -26.90 -1.40
C PRO A 514 13.89 -28.19 -1.26
N TYR A 515 12.67 -28.10 -0.71
CA TYR A 515 11.64 -29.14 -0.72
C TYR A 515 10.40 -28.56 -1.36
N VAL A 516 9.96 -29.17 -2.46
CA VAL A 516 8.77 -28.76 -3.20
C VAL A 516 7.61 -29.63 -2.76
N PHE A 517 6.61 -29.00 -2.15
CA PHE A 517 5.36 -29.64 -1.75
C PHE A 517 4.31 -29.39 -2.83
N ARG A 518 3.58 -30.43 -3.21
CA ARG A 518 2.45 -30.34 -4.13
C ARG A 518 1.15 -30.56 -3.37
N LEU A 519 0.19 -29.67 -3.59
CA LEU A 519 -1.21 -29.85 -3.27
C LEU A 519 -1.96 -30.26 -4.54
N ALA A 520 -2.69 -31.37 -4.47
CA ALA A 520 -3.68 -31.75 -5.46
C ALA A 520 -5.09 -31.59 -4.86
N ILE A 521 -5.96 -30.87 -5.56
CA ILE A 521 -7.38 -30.75 -5.24
C ILE A 521 -8.17 -31.46 -6.33
N THR A 522 -8.92 -32.50 -5.95
CA THR A 522 -9.72 -33.29 -6.89
C THR A 522 -11.20 -33.07 -6.64
N SER A 523 -11.95 -32.72 -7.71
CA SER A 523 -13.40 -32.71 -7.71
C SER A 523 -13.93 -34.00 -8.32
N ALA A 524 -14.51 -34.87 -7.48
CA ALA A 524 -15.13 -36.10 -7.97
C ALA A 524 -16.32 -35.82 -8.90
N SER A 525 -17.03 -34.70 -8.67
CA SER A 525 -18.21 -34.32 -9.46
C SER A 525 -17.86 -33.85 -10.88
N GLN A 526 -16.68 -33.25 -11.06
CA GLN A 526 -16.20 -32.76 -12.36
C GLN A 526 -15.17 -33.69 -13.01
N ASN A 527 -14.69 -34.70 -12.29
CA ASN A 527 -13.61 -35.58 -12.72
C ASN A 527 -12.35 -34.80 -13.15
N THR A 528 -12.04 -33.72 -12.43
CA THR A 528 -10.89 -32.85 -12.68
C THR A 528 -10.04 -32.69 -11.42
N THR A 529 -8.74 -32.49 -11.63
CA THR A 529 -7.75 -32.26 -10.57
C THR A 529 -6.95 -31.02 -10.90
N GLY A 530 -6.94 -30.07 -9.98
CA GLY A 530 -5.99 -28.96 -10.00
C GLY A 530 -4.78 -29.28 -9.14
N THR A 531 -3.62 -28.73 -9.50
CA THR A 531 -2.40 -28.86 -8.68
C THR A 531 -1.71 -27.51 -8.44
N ALA A 532 -1.17 -27.33 -7.25
CA ALA A 532 -0.29 -26.20 -6.90
C ALA A 532 0.97 -26.73 -6.22
N THR A 533 2.06 -25.96 -6.28
CA THR A 533 3.31 -26.27 -5.60
C THR A 533 3.71 -25.15 -4.64
N PHE A 534 4.51 -25.51 -3.63
CA PHE A 534 5.05 -24.58 -2.64
C PHE A 534 6.46 -25.02 -2.25
N THR A 535 7.42 -24.10 -2.31
CA THR A 535 8.82 -24.39 -2.03
C THR A 535 9.21 -23.96 -0.62
N VAL A 536 9.78 -24.90 0.14
CA VAL A 536 10.35 -24.68 1.46
C VAL A 536 11.84 -24.93 1.42
N GLU A 537 12.65 -24.03 1.96
CA GLU A 537 14.10 -24.20 2.06
C GLU A 537 14.47 -24.67 3.46
N PHE A 538 14.96 -25.90 3.57
CA PHE A 538 15.46 -26.44 4.83
C PHE A 538 16.95 -26.17 4.98
N PHE A 539 17.34 -25.51 6.07
CA PHE A 539 18.73 -25.14 6.31
C PHE A 539 19.17 -25.37 7.77
N THR A 540 20.47 -25.53 7.97
CA THR A 540 21.09 -25.73 9.30
C THR A 540 22.16 -24.71 9.63
N GLY A 541 22.73 -24.04 8.61
CA GLY A 541 23.76 -23.01 8.74
C GLY A 541 23.24 -21.63 9.16
N PRO A 542 24.05 -20.57 9.01
CA PRO A 542 23.61 -19.20 9.24
C PRO A 542 22.41 -18.80 8.37
N ASP A 543 21.60 -17.87 8.87
CA ASP A 543 20.60 -17.20 8.04
C ASP A 543 21.27 -16.20 7.07
N THR A 544 20.53 -15.80 6.03
CA THR A 544 20.98 -14.75 5.12
C THR A 544 20.40 -13.43 5.57
N VAL A 545 21.26 -12.45 5.81
CA VAL A 545 20.87 -11.09 6.21
C VAL A 545 21.19 -10.12 5.07
N THR A 546 20.35 -9.11 4.88
CA THR A 546 20.56 -7.97 3.97
C THR A 546 20.27 -6.66 4.69
N VAL A 547 20.90 -5.56 4.26
CA VAL A 547 20.58 -4.21 4.75
C VAL A 547 19.71 -3.50 3.71
N GLU A 548 18.39 -3.57 3.90
CA GLU A 548 17.38 -3.08 2.97
C GLU A 548 17.42 -1.55 2.82
N ALA A 549 17.58 -0.84 3.94
CA ALA A 549 17.59 0.62 3.95
C ALA A 549 18.48 1.17 5.05
N VAL A 550 19.17 2.28 4.76
CA VAL A 550 19.84 3.13 5.75
C VAL A 550 19.48 4.57 5.42
N THR A 551 18.85 5.26 6.35
CA THR A 551 18.47 6.68 6.22
C THR A 551 19.23 7.47 7.28
N TRP A 552 19.80 8.62 6.93
CA TRP A 552 20.35 9.55 7.92
C TRP A 552 19.93 10.98 7.60
N THR A 553 19.49 11.71 8.62
CA THR A 553 19.18 13.15 8.48
C THR A 553 20.00 13.95 9.49
N SER A 554 20.50 15.11 9.07
CA SER A 554 21.31 16.00 9.92
C SER A 554 20.50 16.70 11.04
N SER A 555 19.18 16.56 11.03
CA SER A 555 18.30 17.18 12.02
C SER A 555 18.47 16.55 13.41
N GLN A 556 18.29 17.34 14.48
CA GLN A 556 18.39 16.91 15.88
C GLN A 556 19.73 16.23 16.27
N SER A 557 20.85 16.77 15.78
CA SER A 557 22.20 16.19 15.98
C SER A 557 22.42 14.84 15.30
N GLY A 558 21.70 14.58 14.20
CA GLY A 558 21.80 13.35 13.42
C GLY A 558 20.78 12.30 13.87
N THR A 559 19.94 11.82 12.96
CA THR A 559 19.02 10.70 13.20
C THR A 559 19.27 9.62 12.16
N ILE A 560 19.57 8.40 12.60
CA ILE A 560 19.76 7.23 11.73
C ILE A 560 18.52 6.33 11.79
N GLY A 561 18.14 5.77 10.65
CA GLY A 561 17.17 4.69 10.51
C GLY A 561 17.82 3.55 9.72
N VAL A 562 17.63 2.31 10.16
CA VAL A 562 18.19 1.12 9.54
C VAL A 562 17.12 0.06 9.43
N THR A 563 16.98 -0.54 8.25
CA THR A 563 16.17 -1.74 8.04
C THR A 563 17.06 -2.87 7.56
N CYS A 564 16.98 -4.01 8.24
CA CYS A 564 17.64 -5.24 7.83
C CYS A 564 16.57 -6.30 7.55
N LYS A 565 16.86 -7.22 6.64
CA LYS A 565 16.00 -8.37 6.36
C LYS A 565 16.77 -9.65 6.61
N THR A 566 16.10 -10.64 7.17
CA THR A 566 16.55 -12.03 7.20
C THR A 566 15.60 -12.88 6.36
N ASN A 567 16.12 -13.95 5.78
CA ASN A 567 15.30 -14.96 5.12
C ASN A 567 14.49 -15.82 6.10
N TYR A 568 14.80 -15.78 7.41
CA TYR A 568 14.15 -16.60 8.42
C TYR A 568 13.14 -15.80 9.25
N LEU A 569 11.88 -16.25 9.28
CA LEU A 569 10.75 -15.43 9.75
C LEU A 569 10.39 -15.64 11.23
N VAL A 570 11.15 -16.46 11.96
CA VAL A 570 10.88 -16.78 13.36
C VAL A 570 11.64 -15.81 14.27
N ASP A 571 11.03 -14.65 14.54
CA ASP A 571 11.71 -13.49 15.14
C ASP A 571 12.54 -13.80 16.39
N ASN A 572 11.96 -14.55 17.33
CA ASN A 572 12.58 -14.85 18.63
C ASN A 572 13.86 -15.70 18.51
N LYS A 573 14.05 -16.39 17.38
CA LYS A 573 15.28 -17.14 17.06
C LYS A 573 16.32 -16.28 16.33
N VAL A 574 15.87 -15.27 15.59
CA VAL A 574 16.72 -14.40 14.77
C VAL A 574 17.42 -13.33 15.61
N ASN A 575 16.72 -12.67 16.55
CA ASN A 575 17.19 -11.54 17.36
C ASN A 575 18.23 -10.66 16.64
N MET A 576 17.77 -9.68 15.85
CA MET A 576 18.65 -8.85 15.03
C MET A 576 19.32 -7.74 15.84
N GLN A 577 20.60 -7.47 15.54
CA GLN A 577 21.37 -6.35 16.06
C GLN A 577 21.91 -5.49 14.92
N VAL A 578 22.06 -4.20 15.18
CA VAL A 578 22.72 -3.25 14.28
C VAL A 578 23.92 -2.62 14.97
N THR A 579 25.03 -2.53 14.25
CA THR A 579 26.23 -1.78 14.64
C THR A 579 26.39 -0.57 13.73
N TYR A 580 26.54 0.61 14.30
CA TYR A 580 26.68 1.89 13.60
C TYR A 580 27.72 2.78 14.34
N PRO A 581 28.36 3.73 13.64
CA PRO A 581 29.24 4.70 14.30
C PRO A 581 28.41 5.66 15.15
N GLY A 582 28.77 5.85 16.42
CA GLY A 582 28.20 6.87 17.29
C GLY A 582 29.27 7.78 17.88
N ASP A 583 28.86 8.77 18.67
CA ASP A 583 29.70 9.85 19.23
C ASP A 583 30.92 9.36 20.05
N ARG A 584 30.96 8.08 20.44
CA ARG A 584 32.05 7.44 21.22
C ARG A 584 32.66 6.21 20.53
N GLY A 585 32.47 6.06 19.22
CA GLY A 585 32.87 4.89 18.44
C GLY A 585 31.69 3.99 18.04
N ALA A 586 31.98 2.79 17.55
CA ALA A 586 30.95 1.86 17.09
C ALA A 586 30.02 1.43 18.24
N THR A 587 28.73 1.66 18.07
CA THR A 587 27.66 1.29 19.01
C THR A 587 26.87 0.13 18.43
N THR A 588 26.52 -0.86 19.25
CA THR A 588 25.65 -1.97 18.85
C THR A 588 24.33 -1.88 19.62
N SER A 589 23.22 -2.07 18.92
CA SER A 589 21.88 -1.98 19.48
C SER A 589 21.00 -3.10 18.96
N ALA A 590 20.04 -3.55 19.77
CA ALA A 590 19.01 -4.47 19.33
C ALA A 590 18.06 -3.77 18.35
N MET A 591 17.57 -4.51 17.37
CA MET A 591 16.52 -4.05 16.45
C MET A 591 15.18 -4.65 16.85
N SER A 592 14.08 -4.07 16.33
CA SER A 592 12.73 -4.59 16.51
C SER A 592 12.24 -5.24 15.21
N ALA A 593 11.62 -6.41 15.29
CA ALA A 593 10.97 -7.01 14.12
C ALA A 593 9.76 -6.15 13.71
N THR A 594 9.73 -5.69 12.46
CA THR A 594 8.73 -4.72 11.98
C THR A 594 8.36 -4.94 10.51
N PRO A 595 7.14 -5.42 10.21
CA PRO A 595 6.20 -6.00 11.17
C PRO A 595 6.76 -7.28 11.79
N PRO A 596 6.25 -7.69 12.96
CA PRO A 596 6.58 -8.97 13.54
C PRO A 596 6.45 -10.10 12.52
N ALA A 597 7.47 -10.94 12.50
CA ALA A 597 7.50 -12.21 11.81
C ALA A 597 7.44 -12.08 10.27
N SER A 598 7.94 -10.95 9.76
CA SER A 598 8.16 -10.68 8.33
C SER A 598 9.60 -10.87 7.88
N GLY A 599 10.50 -11.19 8.81
CA GLY A 599 11.94 -11.18 8.58
C GLY A 599 12.53 -9.77 8.45
N LEU A 600 11.73 -8.71 8.47
CA LEU A 600 12.20 -7.32 8.50
C LEU A 600 12.42 -6.85 9.94
N TRP A 601 13.51 -6.14 10.13
CA TRP A 601 13.94 -5.59 11.40
C TRP A 601 14.27 -4.12 11.22
N SER A 602 13.67 -3.27 12.06
CA SER A 602 13.88 -1.84 12.05
C SER A 602 14.62 -1.37 13.30
N PHE A 603 15.43 -0.34 13.11
CA PHE A 603 16.09 0.39 14.18
C PHE A 603 16.13 1.87 13.81
N SER A 604 15.94 2.72 14.80
CA SER A 604 16.23 4.14 14.66
C SER A 604 16.73 4.71 15.98
N THR A 605 17.60 5.70 15.89
CA THR A 605 18.04 6.49 17.04
C THR A 605 18.55 7.86 16.60
N ARG A 606 18.66 8.77 17.56
CA ARG A 606 19.14 10.15 17.40
C ARG A 606 20.53 10.32 18.02
N ARG A 607 21.15 11.48 17.75
CA ARG A 607 22.52 11.83 18.20
C ARG A 607 23.52 10.83 17.66
N VAL A 608 23.53 10.73 16.33
CA VAL A 608 24.39 9.83 15.59
C VAL A 608 25.11 10.65 14.53
N ASP A 609 26.43 10.70 14.63
CA ASP A 609 27.29 11.22 13.57
C ASP A 609 26.97 10.58 12.22
N ARG A 610 27.27 11.29 11.13
CA ARG A 610 27.01 10.78 9.78
C ARG A 610 27.62 9.38 9.61
N PRO A 611 26.80 8.35 9.32
CA PRO A 611 27.28 6.98 9.36
C PRO A 611 28.14 6.64 8.15
N GLY A 612 29.34 6.08 8.41
CA GLY A 612 30.17 5.45 7.40
C GLY A 612 29.60 4.09 7.00
N THR A 613 29.80 3.06 7.83
CA THR A 613 29.29 1.69 7.57
C THR A 613 28.36 1.25 8.68
N VAL A 614 27.22 0.68 8.29
CA VAL A 614 26.25 0.03 9.16
C VAL A 614 26.34 -1.48 8.95
N THR A 615 26.28 -2.25 10.04
CA THR A 615 26.33 -3.71 10.02
C THR A 615 25.09 -4.28 10.71
N CYS A 616 24.35 -5.16 10.04
CA CYS A 616 23.31 -5.96 10.65
C CYS A 616 23.84 -7.36 10.98
N ARG A 617 23.47 -7.91 12.15
CA ARG A 617 23.84 -9.26 12.56
C ARG A 617 22.65 -9.97 13.22
N SER A 618 22.32 -11.16 12.74
CA SER A 618 21.37 -12.06 13.40
C SER A 618 22.08 -12.92 14.45
N SER A 619 21.36 -13.33 15.50
CA SER A 619 21.82 -14.38 16.43
C SER A 619 21.99 -15.75 15.78
N LEU A 620 21.44 -15.96 14.57
CA LEU A 620 21.66 -17.17 13.78
C LEU A 620 22.97 -17.13 12.97
N GLY A 621 23.71 -16.02 13.03
CA GLY A 621 25.05 -15.88 12.46
C GLY A 621 25.11 -15.16 11.11
N GLY A 622 23.98 -14.82 10.50
CA GLY A 622 23.93 -14.00 9.29
C GLY A 622 24.42 -12.57 9.56
N VAL A 623 25.17 -12.02 8.62
CA VAL A 623 25.76 -10.67 8.72
C VAL A 623 25.68 -9.97 7.37
N ALA A 624 25.29 -8.70 7.38
CA ALA A 624 25.36 -7.83 6.22
C ALA A 624 25.89 -6.44 6.59
N THR A 625 26.53 -5.78 5.64
CA THR A 625 27.00 -4.40 5.81
C THR A 625 26.53 -3.53 4.66
N ARG A 626 26.30 -2.25 4.95
CA ARG A 626 26.00 -1.23 3.95
C ARG A 626 26.54 0.11 4.41
N THR A 627 27.12 0.87 3.48
CA THR A 627 27.54 2.24 3.74
C THR A 627 26.30 3.13 3.88
N GLY A 628 26.26 3.95 4.93
CA GLY A 628 25.16 4.90 5.11
C GLY A 628 25.21 5.98 4.04
N THR A 629 24.10 6.15 3.32
CA THR A 629 23.90 7.28 2.40
C THR A 629 23.07 8.36 3.09
N THR A 630 23.23 9.60 2.65
CA THR A 630 22.64 10.78 3.29
C THR A 630 21.45 11.29 2.51
N ALA A 631 20.30 11.39 3.19
CA ALA A 631 19.13 12.18 2.80
C ALA A 631 19.42 13.68 2.82
#